data_AF-A0A2T4BJF4-F1
#
_entry.id   AF-A0A2T4BJF4-F1
#
_cell.length_a   1.000
_cell.length_b   1.000
_cell.length_c   1.000
_cell.angle_alpha   90.00
_cell.angle_beta   90.00
_cell.angle_gamma   90.00
#
_symmetry.space_group_name_H-M   'P 1'
#
loop_
_entity.id
_entity.type
_entity.pdbx_description
1 polymer ?
#
loop_
_entity_poly.entity_id
_entity_poly.type
_entity_poly.pdbx_seq_one_letter_code
_entity_poly.pdbx_strand_id
1 'polypeptide(L)'
;MASPELAITKATLSATLFRADPTSLNRAAVDDFFSLLDKAIVQCSRQNVQKCKAWIVDNIVPSTARCTALGKYWAVLSKNLVVEADGKRPSAKRRRLHLLYIVNDVLHHQTVRQGSRKVGEAWAGVLPSMMGNAAAFDNCPKHKKKLGALIDLWEEKAYFAPDVIAQLRTALANGSAEITAVNLELSETSLKLAKDAPYILPSFHGDPSIPWYDLPAGTWLPHITPNSSRPMIPDQIRPIQLAAGPADRRVVDAVKTLLKDADYIYSKESEPSDDVHTGYSEMGERIILDEITGEVIGGDSYYGWSRQFCERMRERRKKQSGERSRICTAAAAAAASFSAASAQQPIWTRQRQQRV
;
A
#
# COMPACT_ATOMS: atom_id res chain seq x y z
N MET A 1 16.61 -8.82 -8.59
CA MET A 1 15.17 -8.56 -8.41
C MET A 1 15.00 -7.11 -7.96
N ALA A 2 13.96 -6.40 -8.41
CA ALA A 2 13.75 -5.00 -8.03
C ALA A 2 13.48 -4.90 -6.52
N SER A 3 14.15 -3.97 -5.83
CA SER A 3 13.89 -3.75 -4.40
C SER A 3 12.45 -3.24 -4.19
N PRO A 4 11.81 -3.59 -3.06
CA PRO A 4 10.44 -3.18 -2.77
C PRO A 4 10.29 -1.65 -2.77
N GLU A 5 11.28 -0.92 -2.25
CA GLU A 5 11.34 0.55 -2.27
C GLU A 5 11.27 1.13 -3.70
N LEU A 6 11.97 0.50 -4.66
CA LEU A 6 11.97 0.94 -6.05
C LEU A 6 10.59 0.70 -6.70
N ALA A 7 9.94 -0.42 -6.39
CA ALA A 7 8.60 -0.71 -6.88
C ALA A 7 7.56 0.29 -6.34
N ILE A 8 7.63 0.60 -5.03
CA ILE A 8 6.74 1.57 -4.38
C ILE A 8 6.91 2.96 -4.98
N THR A 9 8.15 3.47 -5.07
CA THR A 9 8.40 4.82 -5.62
C THR A 9 8.04 4.92 -7.09
N LYS A 10 8.27 3.85 -7.87
CA LYS A 10 7.81 3.77 -9.27
C LYS A 10 6.29 3.82 -9.35
N ALA A 11 5.57 3.06 -8.52
CA ALA A 11 4.11 3.06 -8.48
C ALA A 11 3.56 4.44 -8.07
N THR A 12 4.17 5.09 -7.07
CA THR A 12 3.82 6.45 -6.64
C THR A 12 4.02 7.46 -7.78
N LEU A 13 5.13 7.40 -8.52
CA LEU A 13 5.34 8.25 -9.70
C LEU A 13 4.30 7.97 -10.79
N SER A 14 4.02 6.72 -11.10
CA SER A 14 2.98 6.38 -12.08
C SER A 14 1.60 6.91 -11.65
N ALA A 15 1.26 6.80 -10.37
CA ALA A 15 0.01 7.31 -9.83
C ALA A 15 -0.10 8.84 -9.96
N THR A 16 0.98 9.59 -9.76
CA THR A 16 0.95 11.06 -9.97
C THR A 16 0.85 11.45 -11.44
N LEU A 17 1.34 10.61 -12.36
CA LEU A 17 1.21 10.82 -13.80
C LEU A 17 -0.20 10.48 -14.33
N PHE A 18 -0.90 9.54 -13.69
CA PHE A 18 -2.30 9.22 -14.03
C PHE A 18 -3.30 10.28 -13.53
N ARG A 19 -2.93 11.05 -12.50
CA ARG A 19 -3.76 12.17 -12.03
C ARG A 19 -3.84 13.28 -13.07
N ALA A 20 -5.00 13.92 -13.16
CA ALA A 20 -5.24 15.09 -14.01
C ALA A 20 -4.61 16.37 -13.40
N ASP A 21 -3.28 16.38 -13.27
CA ASP A 21 -2.50 17.51 -12.78
C ASP A 21 -1.14 17.56 -13.50
N PRO A 22 -0.96 18.33 -14.60
CA PRO A 22 -1.96 19.18 -15.28
C PRO A 22 -2.91 18.41 -16.22
N THR A 23 -2.45 17.30 -16.82
CA THR A 23 -3.23 16.45 -17.73
C THR A 23 -2.93 14.99 -17.41
N SER A 24 -3.96 14.14 -17.37
CA SER A 24 -3.78 12.71 -17.13
C SER A 24 -3.06 12.05 -18.30
N LEU A 25 -2.05 11.24 -18.02
CA LEU A 25 -1.36 10.44 -19.03
C LEU A 25 -1.94 9.04 -19.10
N ASN A 26 -1.88 8.42 -20.28
CA ASN A 26 -2.26 7.03 -20.43
C ASN A 26 -1.09 6.11 -20.00
N ARG A 27 -1.38 4.82 -19.83
CA ARG A 27 -0.38 3.83 -19.42
C ARG A 27 0.80 3.73 -20.39
N ALA A 28 0.53 3.78 -21.70
CA ALA A 28 1.55 3.70 -22.73
C ALA A 28 2.58 4.84 -22.61
N ALA A 29 2.13 6.08 -22.42
CA ALA A 29 3.00 7.24 -22.26
C ALA A 29 3.88 7.16 -21.00
N VAL A 30 3.33 6.60 -19.91
CA VAL A 30 4.08 6.36 -18.68
C VAL A 30 5.13 5.26 -18.87
N ASP A 31 4.79 4.17 -19.56
CA ASP A 31 5.74 3.09 -19.87
C ASP A 31 6.84 3.57 -20.86
N ASP A 32 6.49 4.43 -21.82
CA ASP A 32 7.42 5.07 -22.75
C ASP A 32 8.45 5.92 -21.99
N PHE A 33 8.05 6.65 -20.95
CA PHE A 33 8.99 7.40 -20.12
C PHE A 33 10.04 6.49 -19.47
N PHE A 34 9.62 5.39 -18.85
CA PHE A 34 10.56 4.45 -18.23
C PHE A 34 11.50 3.82 -19.27
N SER A 35 11.02 3.57 -20.49
CA SER A 35 11.85 3.12 -21.62
C SER A 35 12.88 4.18 -22.04
N LEU A 36 12.46 5.45 -22.16
CA LEU A 36 13.36 6.57 -22.49
C LEU A 36 14.42 6.79 -21.41
N LEU A 37 14.02 6.69 -20.14
CA LEU A 37 14.94 6.82 -19.01
C LEU A 37 15.97 5.68 -19.00
N ASP A 38 15.55 4.42 -19.19
CA ASP A 38 16.47 3.29 -19.26
C ASP A 38 17.45 3.43 -20.44
N LYS A 39 16.97 3.82 -21.63
CA LYS A 39 17.81 4.10 -22.80
C LYS A 39 18.84 5.19 -22.53
N ALA A 40 18.46 6.26 -21.85
CA ALA A 40 19.38 7.36 -21.51
C ALA A 40 20.41 6.96 -20.44
N ILE A 41 20.02 6.13 -19.47
CA ILE A 41 20.91 5.59 -18.43
C ILE A 41 21.91 4.59 -19.03
N VAL A 42 21.45 3.69 -19.91
CA VAL A 42 22.29 2.68 -20.58
C VAL A 42 23.19 3.34 -21.63
N GLN A 43 22.67 4.28 -22.40
CA GLN A 43 23.42 4.98 -23.44
C GLN A 43 23.17 6.49 -23.33
N CYS A 44 24.10 7.17 -22.66
CA CYS A 44 24.09 8.62 -22.48
C CYS A 44 24.52 9.35 -23.77
N SER A 45 23.77 9.15 -24.85
CA SER A 45 23.91 9.90 -26.10
C SER A 45 23.11 11.20 -26.02
N ARG A 46 23.54 12.22 -26.77
CA ARG A 46 22.81 13.50 -26.86
C ARG A 46 21.34 13.27 -27.25
N GLN A 47 21.07 12.38 -28.19
CA GLN A 47 19.70 12.10 -28.64
C GLN A 47 18.82 11.50 -27.53
N ASN A 48 19.33 10.50 -26.79
CA ASN A 48 18.56 9.85 -25.72
C ASN A 48 18.30 10.80 -24.56
N VAL A 49 19.32 11.56 -24.14
CA VAL A 49 19.19 12.55 -23.05
C VAL A 49 18.20 13.66 -23.44
N GLN A 50 18.28 14.18 -24.67
CA GLN A 50 17.36 15.23 -25.12
C GLN A 50 15.91 14.74 -25.23
N LYS A 51 15.67 13.51 -25.71
CA LYS A 51 14.32 12.91 -25.74
C LYS A 51 13.75 12.72 -24.34
N CYS A 52 14.54 12.18 -23.41
CA CYS A 52 14.13 12.00 -22.01
C CYS A 52 13.84 13.36 -21.34
N LYS A 53 14.74 14.34 -21.52
CA LYS A 53 14.58 15.71 -21.00
C LYS A 53 13.32 16.38 -21.55
N ALA A 54 13.06 16.30 -22.86
CA ALA A 54 11.86 16.88 -23.47
C ALA A 54 10.59 16.29 -22.84
N TRP A 55 10.54 14.96 -22.69
CA TRP A 55 9.42 14.30 -22.05
C TRP A 55 9.19 14.78 -20.61
N ILE A 56 10.27 14.89 -19.81
CA ILE A 56 10.20 15.39 -18.42
C ILE A 56 9.68 16.82 -18.38
N VAL A 57 10.15 17.68 -19.28
CA VAL A 57 9.74 19.09 -19.33
C VAL A 57 8.28 19.25 -19.71
N ASP A 58 7.77 18.43 -20.63
CA ASP A 58 6.39 18.55 -21.09
C ASP A 58 5.40 17.95 -20.06
N ASN A 59 5.79 16.88 -19.36
CA ASN A 59 4.86 16.07 -18.58
C ASN A 59 5.04 16.15 -17.05
N ILE A 60 6.24 16.43 -16.56
CA ILE A 60 6.54 16.43 -15.11
C ILE A 60 6.68 17.85 -14.58
N VAL A 61 7.51 18.66 -15.22
CA VAL A 61 7.84 20.03 -14.78
C VAL A 61 6.62 20.91 -14.47
N PRO A 62 5.48 20.82 -15.20
CA PRO A 62 4.32 21.66 -14.89
C PRO A 62 3.71 21.44 -13.51
N SER A 63 3.88 20.25 -12.89
CA SER A 63 3.34 19.94 -11.56
C SER A 63 4.45 19.69 -10.54
N THR A 64 4.45 20.48 -9.47
CA THR A 64 5.39 20.32 -8.35
C THR A 64 5.28 18.93 -7.73
N ALA A 65 4.08 18.36 -7.62
CA ALA A 65 3.87 17.02 -7.07
C ALA A 65 4.55 15.94 -7.93
N ARG A 66 4.48 16.07 -9.27
CA ARG A 66 5.19 15.19 -10.20
C ARG A 66 6.70 15.35 -10.07
N CYS A 67 7.20 16.59 -9.94
CA CYS A 67 8.62 16.85 -9.71
C CYS A 67 9.14 16.18 -8.43
N THR A 68 8.42 16.32 -7.31
CA THR A 68 8.80 15.69 -6.03
C THR A 68 8.77 14.17 -6.13
N ALA A 69 7.75 13.59 -6.78
CA ALA A 69 7.66 12.15 -6.99
C ALA A 69 8.82 11.62 -7.85
N LEU A 70 9.19 12.34 -8.92
CA LEU A 70 10.33 11.97 -9.77
C LEU A 70 11.64 12.03 -8.99
N GLY A 71 11.86 13.09 -8.20
CA GLY A 71 13.07 13.23 -7.38
C GLY A 71 13.24 12.07 -6.40
N LYS A 72 12.16 11.67 -5.71
CA LYS A 72 12.15 10.50 -4.81
C LYS A 72 12.45 9.21 -5.56
N TYR A 73 11.81 9.00 -6.72
CA TYR A 73 12.07 7.82 -7.57
C TYR A 73 13.54 7.78 -8.02
N TRP A 74 14.13 8.90 -8.46
CA TRP A 74 15.53 8.95 -8.87
C TRP A 74 16.52 8.72 -7.73
N ALA A 75 16.24 9.20 -6.52
CA ALA A 75 17.04 8.91 -5.34
C ALA A 75 17.11 7.40 -5.09
N VAL A 76 15.94 6.73 -5.05
CA VAL A 76 15.85 5.28 -4.86
C VAL A 76 16.45 4.52 -6.04
N LEU A 77 16.22 4.97 -7.27
CA LEU A 77 16.83 4.39 -8.47
C LEU A 77 18.35 4.47 -8.38
N SER A 78 18.92 5.61 -8.00
CA SER A 78 20.38 5.80 -7.90
C SER A 78 21.03 4.79 -6.95
N LYS A 79 20.38 4.49 -5.81
CA LYS A 79 20.79 3.46 -4.85
C LYS A 79 20.74 2.07 -5.47
N ASN A 80 19.64 1.76 -6.17
CA ASN A 80 19.32 0.43 -6.71
C ASN A 80 19.89 0.12 -8.11
N LEU A 81 20.63 1.04 -8.73
CA LEU A 81 21.42 0.76 -9.93
C LEU A 81 22.62 -0.15 -9.55
N VAL A 82 22.33 -1.43 -9.24
CA VAL A 82 23.32 -2.46 -8.88
C VAL A 82 24.18 -2.81 -10.08
N VAL A 83 25.44 -3.21 -9.83
CA VAL A 83 26.37 -3.74 -10.83
C VAL A 83 25.78 -5.03 -11.42
N GLU A 84 25.08 -4.91 -12.54
CA GLU A 84 24.71 -6.06 -13.35
C GLU A 84 25.98 -6.53 -14.08
N ALA A 85 26.39 -7.77 -13.85
CA ALA A 85 27.54 -8.41 -14.50
C ALA A 85 27.24 -8.85 -15.95
N ASP A 86 26.05 -8.57 -16.45
CA ASP A 86 25.69 -8.81 -17.85
C ASP A 86 26.31 -7.69 -18.70
N GLY A 87 27.44 -7.97 -19.35
CA GLY A 87 28.32 -7.02 -20.05
C GLY A 87 27.68 -6.16 -21.16
N LYS A 88 26.36 -6.23 -21.32
CA LYS A 88 25.51 -5.40 -22.19
C LYS A 88 25.22 -4.02 -21.60
N ARG A 89 25.33 -3.83 -20.28
CA ARG A 89 25.01 -2.56 -19.60
C ARG A 89 26.27 -1.86 -19.06
N PRO A 90 26.34 -0.52 -19.09
CA PRO A 90 27.44 0.20 -18.45
C PRO A 90 27.48 -0.09 -16.95
N SER A 91 28.67 0.04 -16.37
CA SER A 91 28.87 -0.11 -14.93
C SER A 91 27.91 0.78 -14.12
N ALA A 92 27.52 0.32 -12.93
CA ALA A 92 26.67 1.08 -11.99
C ALA A 92 27.16 2.52 -11.81
N LYS A 93 28.48 2.70 -11.67
CA LYS A 93 29.18 3.98 -11.63
C LYS A 93 28.83 4.90 -12.81
N ARG A 94 28.91 4.41 -14.05
CA ARG A 94 28.57 5.21 -15.24
C ARG A 94 27.08 5.53 -15.27
N ARG A 95 26.22 4.56 -14.95
CA ARG A 95 24.76 4.76 -14.92
C ARG A 95 24.32 5.81 -13.90
N ARG A 96 24.91 5.82 -12.70
CA ARG A 96 24.65 6.86 -11.68
C ARG A 96 25.07 8.26 -12.17
N LEU A 97 26.20 8.36 -12.89
CA LEU A 97 26.62 9.62 -13.51
C LEU A 97 25.69 10.05 -14.67
N HIS A 98 25.26 9.11 -15.52
CA HIS A 98 24.31 9.41 -16.60
C HIS A 98 22.98 9.95 -16.05
N LEU A 99 22.50 9.39 -14.95
CA LEU A 99 21.31 9.90 -14.25
C LEU A 99 21.50 11.36 -13.81
N LEU A 100 22.66 11.71 -13.23
CA LEU A 100 22.99 13.08 -12.86
C LEU A 100 23.11 14.02 -14.07
N TYR A 101 23.53 13.53 -15.23
CA TYR A 101 23.53 14.34 -16.46
C TYR A 101 22.11 14.64 -16.96
N ILE A 102 21.18 13.69 -16.85
CA ILE A 102 19.77 13.94 -17.19
C ILE A 102 19.19 15.00 -16.24
N VAL A 103 19.45 14.87 -14.93
CA VAL A 103 19.07 15.87 -13.92
C VAL A 103 19.60 17.25 -14.28
N ASN A 104 20.90 17.34 -14.59
CA ASN A 104 21.55 18.60 -14.98
C ASN A 104 20.89 19.24 -16.20
N ASP A 105 20.58 18.45 -17.23
CA ASP A 105 19.94 18.95 -18.45
C ASP A 105 18.52 19.51 -18.19
N VAL A 106 17.76 18.88 -17.30
CA VAL A 106 16.44 19.39 -16.90
C VAL A 106 16.58 20.65 -16.07
N LEU A 107 17.48 20.66 -15.07
CA LEU A 107 17.75 21.85 -14.25
C LEU A 107 18.18 23.03 -15.11
N HIS A 108 19.15 22.83 -16.01
CA HIS A 108 19.64 23.87 -16.92
C HIS A 108 18.53 24.42 -17.81
N HIS A 109 17.64 23.56 -18.33
CA HIS A 109 16.47 24.04 -19.09
C HIS A 109 15.60 24.94 -18.22
N GLN A 110 15.26 24.50 -17.01
CA GLN A 110 14.35 25.24 -16.15
C GLN A 110 14.95 26.54 -15.62
N THR A 111 16.19 26.53 -15.15
CA THR A 111 16.81 27.70 -14.52
C THR A 111 17.29 28.71 -15.55
N VAL A 112 17.97 28.27 -16.62
CA VAL A 112 18.63 29.18 -17.57
C VAL A 112 17.70 29.59 -18.71
N ARG A 113 16.84 28.68 -19.21
CA ARG A 113 15.95 29.01 -20.34
C ARG A 113 14.59 29.52 -19.90
N GLN A 114 14.05 29.00 -18.79
CA GLN A 114 12.69 29.34 -18.31
C GLN A 114 12.69 30.25 -17.07
N GLY A 115 13.85 30.48 -16.43
CA GLY A 115 13.95 31.30 -15.22
C GLY A 115 13.25 30.72 -13.99
N SER A 116 12.85 29.44 -14.02
CA SER A 116 12.09 28.78 -12.94
C SER A 116 13.00 27.99 -12.02
N ARG A 117 12.90 28.23 -10.71
CA ARG A 117 13.65 27.53 -9.66
C ARG A 117 12.88 26.39 -8.98
N LYS A 118 11.59 26.23 -9.29
CA LYS A 118 10.69 25.26 -8.64
C LYS A 118 11.21 23.83 -8.66
N VAL A 119 11.79 23.40 -9.79
CA VAL A 119 12.34 22.06 -9.95
C VAL A 119 13.61 21.88 -9.11
N GLY A 120 14.44 22.92 -9.02
CA GLY A 120 15.63 22.93 -8.16
C GLY A 120 15.24 22.78 -6.69
N GLU A 121 14.26 23.56 -6.23
CA GLU A 121 13.73 23.48 -4.85
C GLU A 121 13.14 22.10 -4.54
N ALA A 122 12.35 21.54 -5.47
CA ALA A 122 11.75 20.21 -5.29
C ALA A 122 12.79 19.08 -5.22
N TRP A 123 13.97 19.26 -5.84
CA TRP A 123 15.02 18.25 -5.88
C TRP A 123 16.17 18.51 -4.91
N ALA A 124 16.27 19.70 -4.32
CA ALA A 124 17.37 20.08 -3.42
C ALA A 124 17.58 19.06 -2.29
N GLY A 125 16.50 18.55 -1.68
CA GLY A 125 16.59 17.56 -0.61
C GLY A 125 17.02 16.14 -1.04
N VAL A 126 16.91 15.79 -2.32
CA VAL A 126 17.26 14.43 -2.81
C VAL A 126 18.62 14.37 -3.49
N LEU A 127 19.10 15.47 -4.06
CA LEU A 127 20.36 15.50 -4.82
C LEU A 127 21.61 15.13 -4.00
N PRO A 128 21.76 15.53 -2.72
CA PRO A 128 22.87 15.07 -1.89
C PRO A 128 22.94 13.54 -1.80
N SER A 129 21.81 12.87 -1.59
CA SER A 129 21.79 11.39 -1.54
C SER A 129 22.19 10.75 -2.88
N MET A 130 21.73 11.30 -4.00
CA MET A 130 22.12 10.86 -5.34
C MET A 130 23.62 11.08 -5.59
N MET A 131 24.16 12.21 -5.13
CA MET A 131 25.58 12.55 -5.25
C MET A 131 26.43 11.59 -4.41
N GLY A 132 26.05 11.33 -3.15
CA GLY A 132 26.72 10.36 -2.28
C GLY A 132 26.71 8.95 -2.88
N ASN A 133 25.57 8.51 -3.42
CA ASN A 133 25.46 7.24 -4.15
C ASN A 133 26.39 7.20 -5.38
N ALA A 134 26.51 8.29 -6.13
CA ALA A 134 27.43 8.37 -7.27
C ALA A 134 28.91 8.42 -6.84
N ALA A 135 29.21 8.94 -5.64
CA ALA A 135 30.54 9.09 -5.09
C ALA A 135 31.05 7.86 -4.31
N ALA A 136 30.17 6.91 -3.99
CA ALA A 136 30.45 5.68 -3.23
C ALA A 136 31.44 4.69 -3.87
N PHE A 137 32.03 5.01 -5.02
CA PHE A 137 33.03 4.16 -5.68
C PHE A 137 34.43 4.62 -5.31
N ASP A 138 35.16 3.76 -4.61
CA ASP A 138 36.55 3.99 -4.25
C ASP A 138 37.48 3.96 -5.47
N ASN A 139 38.65 4.59 -5.33
CA ASN A 139 39.74 4.58 -6.34
C ASN A 139 39.34 5.08 -7.74
N CYS A 140 38.37 6.01 -7.81
CA CYS A 140 37.83 6.53 -9.07
C CYS A 140 38.01 8.07 -9.24
N PRO A 141 39.24 8.61 -9.28
CA PRO A 141 39.50 10.06 -9.25
C PRO A 141 38.90 10.80 -10.45
N LYS A 142 38.98 10.23 -11.67
CA LYS A 142 38.37 10.83 -12.87
C LYS A 142 36.85 10.99 -12.75
N HIS A 143 36.20 10.11 -11.99
CA HIS A 143 34.75 10.16 -11.78
C HIS A 143 34.37 11.17 -10.71
N LYS A 144 35.07 11.17 -9.57
CA LYS A 144 34.89 12.21 -8.55
C LYS A 144 35.16 13.61 -9.13
N LYS A 145 36.15 13.77 -10.01
CA LYS A 145 36.38 15.04 -10.74
C LYS A 145 35.18 15.47 -11.61
N LYS A 146 34.51 14.54 -12.29
CA LYS A 146 33.30 14.85 -13.08
C LYS A 146 32.12 15.24 -12.20
N LEU A 147 31.97 14.62 -11.04
CA LEU A 147 30.95 14.98 -10.05
C LEU A 147 31.24 16.35 -9.43
N GLY A 148 32.50 16.65 -9.09
CA GLY A 148 32.92 17.97 -8.62
C GLY A 148 32.65 19.06 -9.65
N ALA A 149 33.01 18.83 -10.91
CA ALA A 149 32.73 19.78 -12.00
C ALA A 149 31.23 20.03 -12.23
N LEU A 150 30.36 19.05 -11.92
CA LEU A 150 28.91 19.27 -11.93
C LEU A 150 28.46 20.20 -10.80
N ILE A 151 29.01 20.03 -9.59
CA ILE A 151 28.72 20.90 -8.45
C ILE A 151 29.21 22.32 -8.72
N ASP A 152 30.43 22.47 -9.23
CA ASP A 152 31.02 23.77 -9.57
C ASP A 152 30.18 24.48 -10.65
N LEU A 153 29.67 23.74 -11.64
CA LEU A 153 28.76 24.29 -12.64
C LEU A 153 27.42 24.76 -12.03
N TRP A 154 26.87 24.01 -11.07
CA TRP A 154 25.63 24.39 -10.39
C TRP A 154 25.81 25.60 -9.48
N GLU A 155 27.00 25.76 -8.88
CA GLU A 155 27.38 26.95 -8.11
C GLU A 155 27.57 28.16 -9.03
N GLU A 156 28.33 28.02 -10.12
CA GLU A 156 28.60 29.11 -11.09
C GLU A 156 27.30 29.65 -11.71
N LYS A 157 26.35 28.75 -12.05
CA LYS A 157 25.06 29.14 -12.62
C LYS A 157 23.97 29.42 -11.58
N ALA A 158 24.32 29.42 -10.29
CA ALA A 158 23.41 29.68 -9.17
C ALA A 158 22.10 28.87 -9.23
N TYR A 159 22.21 27.56 -9.54
CA TYR A 159 21.04 26.66 -9.57
C TYR A 159 20.47 26.43 -8.17
N PHE A 160 21.35 26.43 -7.16
CA PHE A 160 20.99 26.18 -5.77
C PHE A 160 21.60 27.24 -4.86
N ALA A 161 21.03 27.37 -3.67
CA ALA A 161 21.58 28.17 -2.59
C ALA A 161 22.89 27.54 -2.05
N PRO A 162 23.78 28.35 -1.44
CA PRO A 162 25.12 27.91 -1.05
C PRO A 162 25.12 26.80 0.01
N ASP A 163 24.08 26.72 0.83
CA ASP A 163 23.84 25.65 1.80
C ASP A 163 23.67 24.28 1.12
N VAL A 164 22.89 24.20 0.04
CA VAL A 164 22.70 22.97 -0.74
C VAL A 164 23.99 22.60 -1.46
N ILE A 165 24.74 23.58 -1.98
CA ILE A 165 26.07 23.32 -2.59
C ILE A 165 27.04 22.74 -1.56
N ALA A 166 27.05 23.26 -0.32
CA ALA A 166 27.86 22.70 0.76
C ALA A 166 27.47 21.24 1.06
N GLN A 167 26.17 20.93 1.16
CA GLN A 167 25.69 19.56 1.34
C GLN A 167 26.11 18.63 0.20
N LEU A 168 26.08 19.10 -1.05
CA LEU A 168 26.54 18.33 -2.22
C LEU A 168 28.04 18.06 -2.18
N ARG A 169 28.86 19.03 -1.75
CA ARG A 169 30.31 18.84 -1.59
C ARG A 169 30.63 17.84 -0.48
N THR A 170 29.94 17.94 0.66
CA THR A 170 30.03 16.95 1.75
C THR A 170 29.63 15.56 1.27
N ALA A 171 28.53 15.44 0.52
CA ALA A 171 28.09 14.19 -0.07
C ALA A 171 29.13 13.56 -1.03
N LEU A 172 29.82 14.39 -1.82
CA LEU A 172 30.88 13.95 -2.71
C LEU A 172 32.13 13.46 -1.94
N ALA A 173 32.45 14.10 -0.82
CA ALA A 173 33.58 13.72 0.04
C ALA A 173 33.33 12.41 0.79
N ASN A 174 32.17 12.30 1.46
CA ASN A 174 31.86 11.22 2.39
C ASN A 174 31.30 9.96 1.70
N GLY A 175 30.83 10.08 0.46
CA GLY A 175 30.19 8.97 -0.25
C GLY A 175 28.86 8.56 0.40
N SER A 176 28.41 7.33 0.18
CA SER A 176 27.12 6.84 0.72
C SER A 176 27.12 6.52 2.22
N ALA A 177 28.22 6.77 2.94
CA ALA A 177 28.38 6.31 4.32
C ALA A 177 27.54 7.10 5.35
N GLU A 178 27.24 8.38 5.10
CA GLU A 178 26.65 9.25 6.13
C GLU A 178 25.28 9.87 5.78
N ILE A 179 24.95 10.06 4.50
CA ILE A 179 23.72 10.78 4.09
C ILE A 179 22.46 9.94 4.38
N THR A 180 22.62 8.61 4.39
CA THR A 180 21.55 7.69 4.78
C THR A 180 21.17 7.89 6.23
N ALA A 181 22.12 8.19 7.13
CA ALA A 181 21.84 8.39 8.55
C ALA A 181 20.98 9.65 8.79
N VAL A 182 21.28 10.79 8.17
CA VAL A 182 20.54 12.03 8.46
C VAL A 182 19.09 11.99 7.95
N ASN A 183 18.83 11.35 6.81
CA ASN A 183 17.47 11.28 6.24
C ASN A 183 16.70 10.04 6.71
N LEU A 184 17.37 8.93 7.04
CA LEU A 184 16.75 7.80 7.74
C LEU A 184 16.50 8.13 9.20
N GLU A 185 17.38 8.85 9.90
CA GLU A 185 17.13 9.27 11.28
C GLU A 185 15.97 10.26 11.33
N LEU A 186 15.83 11.22 10.42
CA LEU A 186 14.61 12.03 10.36
C LEU A 186 13.37 11.16 10.07
N SER A 187 13.48 10.09 9.28
CA SER A 187 12.37 9.17 8.99
C SER A 187 12.08 8.18 10.12
N GLU A 188 13.10 7.70 10.83
CA GLU A 188 13.00 6.73 11.93
C GLU A 188 12.65 7.43 13.23
N THR A 189 13.17 8.63 13.48
CA THR A 189 12.72 9.47 14.58
C THR A 189 11.31 9.97 14.31
N SER A 190 10.92 10.33 13.08
CA SER A 190 9.51 10.64 12.78
C SER A 190 8.61 9.40 12.80
N LEU A 191 9.09 8.22 12.41
CA LEU A 191 8.35 6.95 12.55
C LEU A 191 8.27 6.49 14.00
N LYS A 192 9.31 6.70 14.83
CA LYS A 192 9.30 6.43 16.28
C LYS A 192 8.43 7.45 17.01
N LEU A 193 8.53 8.72 16.66
CA LEU A 193 7.66 9.79 17.16
C LEU A 193 6.20 9.60 16.70
N ALA A 194 5.95 9.01 15.52
CA ALA A 194 4.62 8.60 15.08
C ALA A 194 4.13 7.30 15.74
N LYS A 195 5.03 6.39 16.16
CA LYS A 195 4.69 5.23 16.99
C LYS A 195 4.37 5.63 18.43
N ASP A 196 5.00 6.70 18.93
CA ASP A 196 4.81 7.27 20.26
C ASP A 196 3.77 8.40 20.30
N ALA A 197 3.26 8.84 19.15
CA ALA A 197 2.15 9.78 19.07
C ALA A 197 0.88 9.11 19.61
N PRO A 198 0.04 9.82 20.38
CA PRO A 198 -1.24 9.27 20.81
C PRO A 198 -2.05 8.89 19.58
N TYR A 199 -2.61 7.66 19.57
CA TYR A 199 -3.53 7.23 18.52
C TYR A 199 -4.76 8.12 18.57
N ILE A 200 -4.88 9.07 17.64
CA ILE A 200 -6.00 10.01 17.57
C ILE A 200 -7.04 9.45 16.60
N LEU A 201 -8.27 9.28 17.09
CA LEU A 201 -9.39 8.91 16.25
C LEU A 201 -9.86 10.14 15.44
N PRO A 202 -10.09 9.99 14.13
CA PRO A 202 -10.74 11.02 13.32
C PRO A 202 -12.19 11.20 13.77
N SER A 203 -12.80 12.35 13.49
CA SER A 203 -14.22 12.63 13.81
C SER A 203 -15.20 11.79 13.00
N PHE A 204 -14.79 11.32 11.81
CA PHE A 204 -15.63 10.53 10.91
C PHE A 204 -14.84 9.34 10.35
N HIS A 205 -15.52 8.21 10.21
CA HIS A 205 -15.05 7.03 9.51
C HIS A 205 -15.83 6.88 8.19
N GLY A 206 -15.21 7.33 7.11
CA GLY A 206 -15.82 7.45 5.78
C GLY A 206 -16.06 8.91 5.38
N ASP A 207 -16.37 9.14 4.11
CA ASP A 207 -16.62 10.46 3.53
C ASP A 207 -18.12 10.60 3.16
N PRO A 208 -18.83 11.65 3.63
CA PRO A 208 -20.25 11.84 3.34
C PRO A 208 -20.57 12.17 1.88
N SER A 209 -19.58 12.55 1.07
CA SER A 209 -19.75 12.83 -0.36
C SER A 209 -19.75 11.57 -1.23
N ILE A 210 -19.38 10.42 -0.65
CA ILE A 210 -19.19 9.16 -1.36
C ILE A 210 -20.44 8.26 -1.21
N PRO A 211 -20.89 7.58 -2.29
CA PRO A 211 -22.00 6.64 -2.22
C PRO A 211 -21.67 5.41 -1.37
N TRP A 212 -22.72 4.75 -0.84
CA TRP A 212 -22.60 3.68 0.16
C TRP A 212 -21.69 2.50 -0.24
N TYR A 213 -21.57 2.20 -1.53
CA TYR A 213 -20.78 1.08 -2.06
C TYR A 213 -19.27 1.37 -2.12
N ASP A 214 -18.88 2.64 -2.09
CA ASP A 214 -17.47 3.08 -2.06
C ASP A 214 -17.03 3.48 -0.65
N LEU A 215 -17.92 3.42 0.34
CA LEU A 215 -17.58 3.65 1.74
C LEU A 215 -16.73 2.49 2.30
N PRO A 216 -15.88 2.74 3.31
CA PRO A 216 -15.11 1.69 3.98
C PRO A 216 -16.02 0.58 4.51
N ALA A 217 -15.62 -0.69 4.37
CA ALA A 217 -16.41 -1.84 4.82
C ALA A 217 -16.79 -1.80 6.31
N GLY A 218 -16.01 -1.10 7.13
CA GLY A 218 -16.34 -0.85 8.54
C GLY A 218 -17.67 -0.13 8.76
N THR A 219 -18.11 0.68 7.79
CA THR A 219 -19.43 1.35 7.82
C THR A 219 -20.61 0.38 7.77
N TRP A 220 -20.38 -0.85 7.32
CA TRP A 220 -21.44 -1.86 7.20
C TRP A 220 -21.70 -2.59 8.52
N LEU A 221 -20.71 -2.60 9.44
CA LEU A 221 -20.76 -3.38 10.67
C LEU A 221 -22.00 -3.09 11.55
N PRO A 222 -22.43 -1.83 11.74
CA PRO A 222 -23.63 -1.53 12.54
C PRO A 222 -24.93 -2.07 11.94
N HIS A 223 -24.96 -2.32 10.63
CA HIS A 223 -26.13 -2.83 9.91
C HIS A 223 -26.16 -4.36 9.86
N ILE A 224 -25.06 -5.02 10.23
CA ILE A 224 -25.01 -6.48 10.34
C ILE A 224 -25.64 -6.88 11.65
N THR A 225 -26.91 -7.30 11.59
CA THR A 225 -27.61 -7.84 12.75
C THR A 225 -27.23 -9.32 12.94
N PRO A 226 -26.66 -9.71 14.09
CA PRO A 226 -26.29 -11.10 14.33
C PRO A 226 -27.51 -12.02 14.13
N ASN A 227 -27.31 -13.12 13.41
CA ASN A 227 -28.30 -14.19 13.25
C ASN A 227 -29.59 -13.82 12.49
N SER A 228 -29.64 -12.65 11.86
CA SER A 228 -30.76 -12.18 11.03
C SER A 228 -30.50 -12.48 9.55
N SER A 229 -31.55 -12.87 8.81
CA SER A 229 -31.53 -12.99 7.34
C SER A 229 -32.01 -11.72 6.64
N ARG A 230 -32.25 -10.64 7.39
CA ARG A 230 -32.77 -9.39 6.87
C ARG A 230 -31.71 -8.73 5.97
N PRO A 231 -32.07 -8.35 4.73
CA PRO A 231 -31.13 -7.64 3.87
C PRO A 231 -30.75 -6.29 4.48
N MET A 232 -29.51 -5.89 4.29
CA MET A 232 -29.05 -4.54 4.64
C MET A 232 -29.75 -3.52 3.76
N ILE A 233 -30.07 -2.35 4.34
CA ILE A 233 -30.72 -1.25 3.63
C ILE A 233 -29.62 -0.28 3.19
N PRO A 234 -29.31 -0.16 1.88
CA PRO A 234 -28.19 0.66 1.41
C PRO A 234 -28.29 2.14 1.81
N ASP A 235 -29.51 2.69 1.80
CA ASP A 235 -29.76 4.10 2.13
C ASP A 235 -29.41 4.47 3.59
N GLN A 236 -29.31 3.47 4.46
CA GLN A 236 -28.96 3.63 5.87
C GLN A 236 -27.45 3.57 6.10
N ILE A 237 -26.68 3.06 5.14
CA ILE A 237 -25.23 2.94 5.24
C ILE A 237 -24.63 4.34 5.01
N ARG A 238 -24.14 4.94 6.09
CA ARG A 238 -23.55 6.29 6.11
C ARG A 238 -22.22 6.28 6.87
N PRO A 239 -21.35 7.30 6.67
CA PRO A 239 -20.14 7.45 7.47
C PRO A 239 -20.44 7.43 8.97
N ILE A 240 -19.62 6.72 9.72
CA ILE A 240 -19.79 6.59 11.16
C ILE A 240 -19.14 7.79 11.84
N GLN A 241 -19.89 8.49 12.67
CA GLN A 241 -19.35 9.54 13.52
C GLN A 241 -18.60 8.91 14.71
N LEU A 242 -17.34 9.28 14.86
CA LEU A 242 -16.47 8.83 15.95
C LEU A 242 -16.21 9.99 16.91
N ALA A 243 -15.90 9.66 18.17
CA ALA A 243 -15.44 10.64 19.14
C ALA A 243 -14.02 11.08 18.76
N ALA A 244 -13.89 12.27 18.17
CA ALA A 244 -12.59 12.84 17.84
C ALA A 244 -11.76 13.04 19.12
N GLY A 245 -10.56 12.47 19.16
CA GLY A 245 -9.69 12.56 20.32
C GLY A 245 -8.79 11.33 20.50
N PRO A 246 -8.09 11.23 21.64
CA PRO A 246 -7.29 10.06 21.97
C PRO A 246 -8.15 8.80 21.99
N ALA A 247 -7.70 7.76 21.29
CA ALA A 247 -8.36 6.47 21.26
C ALA A 247 -8.35 5.81 22.65
N ASP A 248 -9.42 5.08 22.97
CA ASP A 248 -9.47 4.26 24.18
C ASP A 248 -8.37 3.20 24.15
N ARG A 249 -7.77 2.92 25.32
CA ARG A 249 -6.65 1.98 25.48
C ARG A 249 -6.99 0.61 24.95
N ARG A 250 -8.23 0.15 25.17
CA ARG A 250 -8.72 -1.14 24.65
C ARG A 250 -8.69 -1.23 23.13
N VAL A 251 -9.05 -0.15 22.45
CA VAL A 251 -9.05 -0.08 20.97
C VAL A 251 -7.62 -0.06 20.47
N VAL A 252 -6.75 0.72 21.11
CA VAL A 252 -5.33 0.77 20.79
C VAL A 252 -4.67 -0.59 20.95
N ASP A 253 -4.95 -1.29 22.06
CA ASP A 253 -4.41 -2.61 22.33
C ASP A 253 -4.91 -3.64 21.33
N ALA A 254 -6.21 -3.62 20.98
CA ALA A 254 -6.76 -4.48 19.94
C ALA A 254 -6.10 -4.25 18.56
N VAL A 255 -5.88 -3.00 18.17
CA VAL A 255 -5.19 -2.67 16.91
C VAL A 255 -3.73 -3.12 16.95
N LYS A 256 -3.03 -2.90 18.08
CA LYS A 256 -1.64 -3.37 18.25
C LYS A 256 -1.56 -4.90 18.17
N THR A 257 -2.50 -5.62 18.77
CA THR A 257 -2.57 -7.09 18.69
C THR A 257 -2.83 -7.54 17.25
N LEU A 258 -3.75 -6.89 16.53
CA LEU A 258 -4.02 -7.19 15.12
C LEU A 258 -2.78 -6.95 14.24
N LEU A 259 -2.08 -5.84 14.43
CA LEU A 259 -0.85 -5.53 13.68
C LEU A 259 0.26 -6.55 13.99
N LYS A 260 0.41 -6.96 15.25
CA LYS A 260 1.36 -8.01 15.64
C LYS A 260 1.05 -9.34 14.96
N ASP A 261 -0.21 -9.76 14.90
CA ASP A 261 -0.60 -11.01 14.23
C ASP A 261 -0.42 -10.93 12.71
N ALA A 262 -0.74 -9.78 12.10
CA ALA A 262 -0.48 -9.55 10.68
C ALA A 262 1.03 -9.58 10.37
N ASP A 263 1.85 -8.90 11.17
CA ASP A 263 3.31 -8.89 10.99
C ASP A 263 3.89 -10.30 11.19
N TYR A 264 3.36 -11.09 12.13
CA TYR A 264 3.74 -12.49 12.34
C TYR A 264 3.53 -13.36 11.10
N ILE A 265 2.42 -13.16 10.36
CA ILE A 265 2.14 -13.91 9.12
C ILE A 265 3.22 -13.67 8.06
N TYR A 266 3.87 -12.50 8.08
CA TYR A 266 4.86 -12.10 7.08
C TYR A 266 6.32 -12.16 7.56
N SER A 267 6.57 -12.34 8.86
CA SER A 267 7.92 -12.51 9.40
C SER A 267 8.43 -13.93 9.18
N LYS A 268 9.54 -14.04 8.43
CA LYS A 268 10.18 -15.33 8.11
C LYS A 268 10.89 -16.02 9.29
N GLU A 269 11.06 -15.34 10.43
CA GLU A 269 12.00 -15.78 11.49
C GLU A 269 11.46 -15.63 12.93
N SER A 270 10.18 -15.31 13.12
CA SER A 270 9.63 -15.23 14.48
C SER A 270 9.14 -16.60 14.95
N GLU A 271 9.94 -17.27 15.78
CA GLU A 271 9.40 -18.35 16.62
C GLU A 271 8.30 -17.78 17.52
N PRO A 272 7.23 -18.55 17.80
CA PRO A 272 6.16 -18.09 18.69
C PRO A 272 6.77 -17.77 20.05
N SER A 273 6.43 -16.62 20.63
CA SER A 273 6.76 -16.32 22.02
C SER A 273 6.28 -17.47 22.92
N ASP A 274 7.17 -17.94 23.81
CA ASP A 274 7.08 -19.11 24.70
C ASP A 274 5.82 -19.29 25.58
N ASP A 275 4.83 -18.39 25.51
CA ASP A 275 3.70 -18.35 26.47
C ASP A 275 2.42 -19.07 26.01
N VAL A 276 2.36 -19.61 24.78
CA VAL A 276 1.18 -20.38 24.32
C VAL A 276 1.63 -21.55 23.43
N HIS A 277 1.36 -22.79 23.88
CA HIS A 277 1.53 -24.00 23.07
C HIS A 277 0.64 -23.94 21.81
N THR A 278 1.19 -23.32 20.76
CA THR A 278 0.52 -23.11 19.48
C THR A 278 0.90 -24.27 18.57
N GLY A 279 -0.03 -25.21 18.39
CA GLY A 279 0.13 -26.33 17.46
C GLY A 279 -0.42 -26.00 16.08
N TYR A 280 -0.12 -26.87 15.12
CA TYR A 280 -0.78 -26.88 13.82
C TYR A 280 -1.63 -28.15 13.70
N SER A 281 -2.86 -27.98 13.24
CA SER A 281 -3.74 -29.11 12.90
C SER A 281 -3.28 -29.79 11.62
N GLU A 282 -3.76 -31.00 11.32
CA GLU A 282 -3.47 -31.76 10.08
C GLU A 282 -3.82 -30.97 8.80
N MET A 283 -4.70 -29.98 8.92
CA MET A 283 -5.07 -29.05 7.84
C MET A 283 -4.21 -27.78 7.78
N GLY A 284 -3.15 -27.68 8.59
CA GLY A 284 -2.28 -26.50 8.69
C GLY A 284 -2.89 -25.31 9.42
N GLU A 285 -4.01 -25.50 10.12
CA GLU A 285 -4.66 -24.46 10.91
C GLU A 285 -3.95 -24.26 12.26
N ARG A 286 -3.87 -23.01 12.73
CA ARG A 286 -3.28 -22.70 14.04
C ARG A 286 -4.27 -23.09 15.15
N ILE A 287 -3.81 -23.92 16.08
CA ILE A 287 -4.57 -24.38 17.24
C ILE A 287 -3.85 -24.01 18.52
N ILE A 288 -4.61 -23.52 19.49
CA ILE A 288 -4.14 -23.24 20.84
C ILE A 288 -4.46 -24.48 21.68
N LEU A 289 -3.41 -25.13 22.19
CA LEU A 289 -3.53 -26.32 23.03
C LEU A 289 -3.51 -25.93 24.51
N ASP A 290 -4.29 -26.64 25.31
CA ASP A 290 -4.18 -26.58 26.77
C ASP A 290 -2.86 -27.22 27.21
N GLU A 291 -2.13 -26.52 28.07
CA GLU A 291 -0.84 -26.99 28.60
C GLU A 291 -0.99 -28.26 29.46
N ILE A 292 -2.17 -28.46 30.07
CA ILE A 292 -2.39 -29.56 31.02
C ILE A 292 -3.13 -30.73 30.37
N THR A 293 -4.16 -30.46 29.56
CA THR A 293 -5.01 -31.52 28.99
C THR A 293 -4.60 -31.91 27.57
N GLY A 294 -3.81 -31.09 26.87
CA GLY A 294 -3.48 -31.27 25.45
C GLY A 294 -4.70 -31.13 24.54
N GLU A 295 -5.86 -30.69 25.06
CA GLU A 295 -7.05 -30.44 24.27
C GLU A 295 -6.94 -29.11 23.52
N VAL A 296 -7.59 -29.02 22.37
CA VAL A 296 -7.62 -27.80 21.56
C VAL A 296 -8.61 -26.81 22.16
N ILE A 297 -8.10 -25.81 22.89
CA ILE A 297 -8.92 -24.76 23.51
C ILE A 297 -9.37 -23.73 22.46
N GLY A 298 -8.52 -23.45 21.48
CA GLY A 298 -8.72 -22.30 20.59
C GLY A 298 -8.03 -22.43 19.25
N GLY A 299 -8.20 -21.40 18.43
CA GLY A 299 -7.66 -21.35 17.08
C GLY A 299 -8.67 -20.81 16.09
N ASP A 300 -8.14 -20.14 15.07
CA ASP A 300 -8.89 -19.63 13.94
C ASP A 300 -8.66 -20.52 12.74
N SER A 301 -9.76 -20.88 12.07
CA SER A 301 -9.72 -21.65 10.83
C SER A 301 -9.07 -20.84 9.71
N TYR A 302 -8.66 -21.52 8.63
CA TYR A 302 -8.06 -20.87 7.45
C TYR A 302 -8.90 -19.70 6.88
N TYR A 303 -10.22 -19.78 7.02
CA TYR A 303 -11.18 -18.76 6.58
C TYR A 303 -11.48 -17.67 7.63
N GLY A 304 -10.70 -17.61 8.72
CA GLY A 304 -10.85 -16.60 9.78
C GLY A 304 -12.02 -16.84 10.74
N TRP A 305 -12.57 -18.06 10.79
CA TRP A 305 -13.63 -18.41 11.74
C TRP A 305 -13.02 -18.96 13.02
N SER A 306 -13.38 -18.38 14.16
CA SER A 306 -12.99 -18.95 15.45
C SER A 306 -13.72 -20.27 15.72
N ARG A 307 -13.04 -21.22 16.37
CA ARG A 307 -13.67 -22.50 16.75
C ARG A 307 -14.94 -22.33 17.57
N GLN A 308 -14.93 -21.41 18.54
CA GLN A 308 -16.10 -21.09 19.35
C GLN A 308 -17.27 -20.57 18.51
N PHE A 309 -16.99 -19.85 17.41
CA PHE A 309 -18.04 -19.46 16.47
C PHE A 309 -18.60 -20.68 15.73
N CYS A 310 -17.72 -21.54 15.20
CA CYS A 310 -18.12 -22.77 14.49
C CYS A 310 -18.95 -23.72 15.37
N GLU A 311 -18.59 -23.87 16.64
CA GLU A 311 -19.32 -24.67 17.63
C GLU A 311 -20.70 -24.10 17.91
N ARG A 312 -20.80 -22.79 18.20
CA ARG A 312 -22.09 -22.10 18.37
C ARG A 312 -23.01 -22.27 17.16
N MET A 313 -22.45 -22.21 15.94
CA MET A 313 -23.23 -22.44 14.72
C MET A 313 -23.69 -23.89 14.55
N ARG A 314 -22.86 -24.87 14.92
CA ARG A 314 -23.22 -26.30 14.93
C ARG A 314 -24.33 -26.58 15.94
N GLU A 315 -24.23 -26.04 17.15
CA GLU A 315 -25.27 -26.16 18.18
C GLU A 315 -26.61 -25.57 17.73
N ARG A 316 -26.57 -24.39 17.10
CA ARG A 316 -27.76 -23.76 16.56
C ARG A 316 -28.44 -24.62 15.50
N ARG A 317 -27.67 -25.24 14.60
CA ARG A 317 -28.20 -26.15 13.59
C ARG A 317 -28.87 -27.38 14.23
N LYS A 318 -28.26 -27.95 15.28
CA LYS A 318 -28.84 -29.06 16.04
C LYS A 318 -30.16 -28.66 16.73
N LYS A 319 -30.23 -27.47 17.32
CA LYS A 319 -31.45 -26.92 17.94
C LYS A 319 -32.57 -26.74 16.90
N GLN A 320 -32.28 -26.14 15.75
CA GLN A 320 -33.27 -25.97 14.67
C GLN A 320 -33.76 -27.30 14.10
N SER A 321 -32.91 -28.31 13.96
CA SER A 321 -33.34 -29.65 13.51
C SER A 321 -34.20 -30.38 14.55
N GLY A 322 -33.91 -30.21 15.84
CA GLY A 322 -34.70 -30.79 16.93
C GLY A 322 -36.06 -30.11 17.11
N GLU A 323 -36.18 -28.84 16.76
CA GLU A 323 -37.44 -28.09 16.80
C GLU A 323 -38.33 -28.45 15.59
N ARG A 324 -37.75 -28.63 14.40
CA ARG A 324 -38.45 -29.17 13.22
C ARG A 324 -38.99 -30.58 13.45
N SER A 325 -38.25 -31.46 14.12
CA SER A 325 -38.73 -32.82 14.41
C SER A 325 -39.89 -32.81 15.42
N ARG A 326 -39.88 -31.93 16.43
CA ARG A 326 -40.97 -31.74 17.39
C ARG A 326 -42.25 -31.19 16.76
N ILE A 327 -42.13 -30.26 15.80
CA ILE A 327 -43.26 -29.72 15.05
C ILE A 327 -43.88 -30.81 14.15
N CYS A 328 -43.05 -31.65 13.51
CA CYS A 328 -43.56 -32.78 12.72
C CYS A 328 -44.29 -33.81 13.60
N THR A 329 -43.82 -34.09 14.82
CA THR A 329 -44.54 -35.00 15.74
C THR A 329 -45.82 -34.39 16.30
N ALA A 330 -45.85 -33.07 16.56
CA ALA A 330 -47.06 -32.37 17.01
C ALA A 330 -48.12 -32.25 15.89
N ALA A 331 -47.69 -32.00 14.65
CA ALA A 331 -48.55 -31.99 13.48
C ALA A 331 -49.08 -33.40 13.14
N ALA A 332 -48.28 -34.46 13.34
CA ALA A 332 -48.73 -35.83 13.21
C ALA A 332 -49.76 -36.22 14.29
N ALA A 333 -49.58 -35.76 15.53
CA ALA A 333 -50.55 -35.95 16.61
C ALA A 333 -51.87 -35.17 16.37
N ALA A 334 -51.79 -33.96 15.84
CA ALA A 334 -52.96 -33.16 15.45
C ALA A 334 -53.70 -33.75 14.24
N ALA A 335 -52.98 -34.29 13.24
CA ALA A 335 -53.57 -34.96 12.07
C ALA A 335 -54.24 -36.30 12.43
N ALA A 336 -53.72 -37.02 13.43
CA ALA A 336 -54.36 -38.21 14.00
C ALA A 336 -55.66 -37.86 14.75
N SER A 337 -55.75 -36.65 15.30
CA SER A 337 -56.95 -36.15 16.00
C SER A 337 -58.05 -35.67 15.04
N PHE A 338 -57.68 -35.19 13.84
CA PHE A 338 -58.62 -34.68 12.83
C PHE A 338 -59.19 -35.76 11.89
N SER A 339 -58.55 -36.94 11.81
CA SER A 339 -59.01 -38.05 10.96
C SER A 339 -60.23 -38.82 11.51
N ALA A 340 -60.76 -38.44 12.68
CA ALA A 340 -61.97 -39.03 13.26
C ALA A 340 -63.27 -38.29 12.89
N ALA A 341 -63.20 -37.13 12.22
CA ALA A 341 -64.38 -36.31 11.95
C ALA A 341 -64.31 -35.63 10.56
N SER A 342 -64.69 -36.33 9.50
CA SER A 342 -65.43 -35.77 8.34
C SER A 342 -65.40 -36.73 7.13
N ALA A 343 -66.33 -37.67 7.11
CA ALA A 343 -66.75 -38.32 5.88
C ALA A 343 -67.93 -37.53 5.30
N GLN A 344 -67.66 -36.61 4.37
CA GLN A 344 -68.65 -36.08 3.40
C GLN A 344 -67.93 -35.21 2.35
N GLN A 345 -67.89 -35.69 1.10
CA GLN A 345 -67.36 -34.95 -0.05
C GLN A 345 -68.48 -34.21 -0.80
N PRO A 346 -68.17 -33.07 -1.45
CA PRO A 346 -68.90 -32.66 -2.65
C PRO A 346 -68.01 -32.54 -3.88
N ILE A 347 -68.61 -32.95 -5.01
CA ILE A 347 -68.10 -32.97 -6.38
C ILE A 347 -68.11 -31.56 -6.98
N TRP A 348 -67.05 -31.16 -7.70
CA TRP A 348 -67.03 -29.95 -8.52
C TRP A 348 -66.70 -30.28 -9.99
N THR A 349 -67.64 -29.97 -10.88
CA THR A 349 -67.53 -30.04 -12.35
C THR A 349 -66.84 -28.79 -12.91
N ARG A 350 -65.96 -28.99 -13.90
CA ARG A 350 -65.10 -27.96 -14.51
C ARG A 350 -65.60 -27.68 -15.94
N GLN A 351 -66.14 -26.49 -16.19
CA GLN A 351 -66.57 -26.07 -17.54
C GLN A 351 -65.50 -25.21 -18.20
N ARG A 352 -65.17 -25.58 -19.45
CA ARG A 352 -64.08 -25.05 -20.29
C ARG A 352 -64.70 -24.11 -21.33
N GLN A 353 -64.38 -22.81 -21.32
CA GLN A 353 -64.77 -21.89 -22.39
C GLN A 353 -63.69 -21.84 -23.48
N GLN A 354 -64.10 -22.10 -24.71
CA GLN A 354 -63.33 -21.91 -25.94
C GLN A 354 -63.65 -20.53 -26.56
N ARG A 355 -62.63 -19.99 -27.25
CA ARG A 355 -62.65 -18.81 -28.12
C ARG A 355 -63.70 -18.92 -29.23
N VAL A 356 -64.25 -17.77 -29.64
CA VAL A 356 -64.10 -17.22 -31.00
C VAL A 356 -63.81 -15.74 -30.86
#